data_AF-A0A202B2E7-F1
#
_entry.id   AF-A0A202B2E7-F1
#
_cell.length_a   1.000
_cell.length_b   1.000
_cell.length_c   1.000
_cell.angle_alpha   90.00
_cell.angle_beta   90.00
_cell.angle_gamma   90.00
#
_symmetry.space_group_name_H-M   'P 1'
#
loop_
_entity.id
_entity.type
_entity.pdbx_description
1 polymer ?
#
loop_
_entity_poly.entity_id
_entity_poly.type
_entity_poly.pdbx_seq_one_letter_code
_entity_poly.pdbx_strand_id
1 'polypeptide(L)'
;MSKVLLITGDKGSGKSRAARVAAQIAEQHHDAQVNVIDDERASEQTLKRALTNGASGPKRILIVVKNPNQHLRVRADRVINLDRFSRYPGGRAVTFAIREAVDGCLAAN
;
A
#
# COMPACT_ATOMS: atom_id res chain seq x y z
N MET A 1 1.94 -9.52 -13.46
CA MET A 1 2.69 -8.70 -12.47
C MET A 1 1.76 -8.45 -11.30
N SER A 2 2.24 -8.58 -10.06
CA SER A 2 1.45 -8.20 -8.87
C SER A 2 1.17 -6.70 -8.90
N LYS A 3 -0.03 -6.32 -8.47
CA LYS A 3 -0.40 -4.91 -8.34
C LYS A 3 0.27 -4.34 -7.09
N VAL A 4 0.90 -3.18 -7.19
CA VAL A 4 1.62 -2.54 -6.10
C VAL A 4 0.92 -1.25 -5.70
N LEU A 5 0.48 -1.19 -4.44
CA LEU A 5 -0.02 0.03 -3.80
C LEU A 5 1.07 0.61 -2.91
N LEU A 6 1.54 1.80 -3.24
CA LEU A 6 2.53 2.53 -2.43
C LEU A 6 1.83 3.54 -1.51
N ILE A 7 2.08 3.45 -0.21
CA ILE A 7 1.58 4.38 0.80
C ILE A 7 2.76 5.22 1.29
N THR A 8 2.68 6.53 1.07
CA THR A 8 3.70 7.50 1.49
C THR A 8 3.12 8.48 2.51
N GLY A 9 4.02 9.15 3.23
CA GLY A 9 3.68 10.24 4.14
C GLY A 9 4.73 10.42 5.22
N ASP A 10 4.64 11.53 5.94
CA ASP A 10 5.54 11.92 7.01
C ASP A 10 5.38 11.02 8.26
N LYS A 11 6.27 11.21 9.24
CA LYS A 11 6.16 10.52 10.53
C LYS A 11 4.84 10.90 11.21
N GLY A 12 4.09 9.91 11.69
CA GLY A 12 2.80 10.14 12.36
C GLY A 12 1.58 10.27 11.42
N SER A 13 1.74 10.18 10.09
CA SER A 13 0.63 10.23 9.13
C SER A 13 -0.29 8.99 9.13
N GLY A 14 -0.05 8.01 10.01
CA GLY A 14 -0.89 6.83 10.14
C GLY A 14 -0.69 5.76 9.05
N LYS A 15 0.45 5.75 8.36
CA LYS A 15 0.76 4.81 7.25
C LYS A 15 0.49 3.34 7.57
N SER A 16 0.94 2.85 8.72
CA SER A 16 0.70 1.47 9.15
C SER A 16 -0.79 1.15 9.30
N ARG A 17 -1.58 2.11 9.80
CA ARG A 17 -3.04 1.97 9.89
C ARG A 17 -3.67 1.97 8.50
N ALA A 18 -3.25 2.88 7.62
CA ALA A 18 -3.72 2.92 6.24
C ALA A 18 -3.41 1.62 5.47
N ALA A 19 -2.23 1.05 5.69
CA ALA A 19 -1.83 -0.23 5.09
C ALA A 19 -2.72 -1.39 5.57
N ARG A 20 -3.06 -1.44 6.86
CA ARG A 20 -4.02 -2.43 7.39
C ARG A 20 -5.42 -2.26 6.81
N VAL A 21 -5.90 -1.02 6.68
CA VAL A 21 -7.20 -0.73 6.06
C VAL A 21 -7.20 -1.15 4.58
N ALA A 22 -6.13 -0.84 3.85
CA ALA A 22 -5.97 -1.26 2.46
C ALA A 22 -5.97 -2.79 2.31
N ALA A 23 -5.28 -3.50 3.23
CA ALA A 23 -5.27 -4.95 3.27
C ALA A 23 -6.67 -5.53 3.50
N GLN A 24 -7.39 -5.03 4.50
CA GLN A 24 -8.75 -5.45 4.79
C GLN A 24 -9.70 -5.23 3.60
N ILE A 25 -9.58 -4.08 2.92
CA ILE A 25 -10.42 -3.80 1.75
C ILE A 25 -10.10 -4.78 0.61
N ALA A 26 -8.82 -5.02 0.34
CA ALA A 26 -8.40 -5.95 -0.71
C ALA A 26 -8.86 -7.40 -0.43
N GLU A 27 -8.73 -7.87 0.81
CA GLU A 27 -9.18 -9.21 1.21
C GLU A 27 -10.71 -9.33 1.15
N GLN A 28 -11.44 -8.38 1.75
CA GLN A 28 -12.89 -8.50 1.94
C GLN A 28 -13.71 -8.16 0.70
N HIS A 29 -13.29 -7.18 -0.10
CA HIS A 29 -14.06 -6.72 -1.26
C HIS A 29 -13.61 -7.34 -2.58
N HIS A 30 -12.34 -7.78 -2.67
CA HIS A 30 -11.77 -8.28 -3.92
C HIS A 30 -11.28 -9.72 -3.84
N ASP A 31 -11.36 -10.37 -2.67
CA ASP A 31 -10.87 -11.74 -2.45
C ASP A 31 -9.40 -11.87 -2.91
N ALA A 32 -8.60 -10.82 -2.63
CA ALA A 32 -7.22 -10.72 -3.05
C ALA A 32 -6.27 -11.24 -1.97
N GLN A 33 -5.20 -11.92 -2.38
CA GLN A 33 -4.08 -12.20 -1.49
C GLN A 33 -3.26 -10.94 -1.29
N VAL A 34 -3.06 -10.56 -0.03
CA VAL A 34 -2.38 -9.34 0.34
C VAL A 34 -1.04 -9.66 0.97
N ASN A 35 -0.01 -8.95 0.52
CA ASN A 35 1.26 -8.86 1.24
C ASN A 35 1.47 -7.41 1.66
N VAL A 36 1.59 -7.17 2.97
CA VAL A 36 1.88 -5.84 3.51
C VAL A 36 3.35 -5.80 3.90
N ILE A 37 4.08 -4.84 3.35
CA ILE A 37 5.42 -4.49 3.81
C ILE A 37 5.30 -3.19 4.59
N ASP A 38 5.33 -3.32 5.91
CA ASP A 38 5.37 -2.18 6.82
C ASP A 38 6.83 -1.86 7.18
N ASP A 39 7.24 -0.64 6.87
CA ASP A 39 8.61 -0.26 6.58
C ASP A 39 9.30 0.45 7.74
N GLU A 40 8.66 0.52 8.92
CA GLU A 40 9.37 0.94 10.14
C GLU A 40 10.50 -0.05 10.52
N ARG A 41 10.49 -1.30 10.00
CA ARG A 41 11.48 -2.33 10.33
C ARG A 41 11.95 -3.20 9.16
N ALA A 42 11.40 -3.05 7.96
CA ALA A 42 11.78 -3.88 6.82
C ALA A 42 13.13 -3.40 6.22
N SER A 43 14.05 -4.32 5.96
CA SER A 43 15.29 -4.00 5.25
C SER A 43 15.01 -3.79 3.76
N GLU A 44 15.86 -3.02 3.07
CA GLU A 44 15.76 -2.82 1.62
C GLU A 44 15.80 -4.15 0.85
N GLN A 45 16.49 -5.16 1.39
CA GLN A 45 16.50 -6.52 0.84
C GLN A 45 15.14 -7.22 0.94
N THR A 46 14.39 -7.03 2.03
CA THR A 46 13.02 -7.56 2.17
C THR A 46 12.10 -6.91 1.15
N LEU A 47 12.21 -5.60 0.94
CA LEU A 47 11.43 -4.88 -0.06
C LEU A 47 11.73 -5.38 -1.47
N LYS A 48 13.03 -5.52 -1.82
CA LYS A 48 13.47 -6.10 -3.09
C LYS A 48 12.88 -7.50 -3.27
N ARG A 49 13.08 -8.41 -2.31
CA ARG A 49 12.56 -9.78 -2.40
C ARG A 49 11.04 -9.82 -2.60
N ALA A 50 10.28 -8.98 -1.90
CA ALA A 50 8.83 -8.96 -2.04
C ALA A 50 8.37 -8.34 -3.38
N LEU A 51 9.12 -7.39 -3.94
CA LEU A 51 8.88 -6.87 -5.29
C LEU A 51 9.25 -7.90 -6.38
N THR A 52 10.32 -8.66 -6.19
CA THR A 52 10.75 -9.70 -7.15
C THR A 52 9.91 -10.98 -7.05
N ASN A 53 9.53 -11.36 -5.84
CA ASN A 53 8.71 -12.54 -5.54
C ASN A 53 7.22 -12.22 -5.46
N GLY A 54 6.84 -10.96 -5.67
CA GLY A 54 5.46 -10.53 -5.78
C GLY A 54 4.78 -11.43 -6.78
N ALA A 55 3.95 -12.34 -6.24
CA ALA A 55 3.58 -13.51 -6.98
C ALA A 55 2.64 -13.12 -8.12
N SER A 56 2.94 -13.60 -9.32
CA SER A 56 2.09 -13.42 -10.51
C SER A 56 0.72 -14.07 -10.23
N GLY A 57 -0.36 -13.32 -10.42
CA GLY A 57 -1.72 -13.82 -10.25
C GLY A 57 -2.77 -12.69 -10.33
N PRO A 58 -4.00 -12.98 -10.78
CA PRO A 58 -5.04 -11.97 -11.06
C PRO A 58 -5.66 -11.34 -9.80
N LYS A 59 -5.39 -11.85 -8.60
CA LYS A 59 -5.94 -11.36 -7.34
C LYS A 59 -4.87 -11.21 -6.26
N ARG A 60 -3.77 -10.52 -6.58
CA ARG A 60 -2.65 -10.32 -5.65
C ARG A 60 -2.23 -8.85 -5.62
N ILE A 61 -2.19 -8.28 -4.41
CA ILE A 61 -1.73 -6.90 -4.18
C ILE A 61 -0.60 -6.86 -3.16
N LEU A 62 0.43 -6.10 -3.48
CA LEU A 62 1.53 -5.76 -2.58
C LEU A 62 1.33 -4.34 -2.08
N ILE A 63 1.13 -4.19 -0.77
CA ILE A 63 0.95 -2.90 -0.11
C ILE A 63 2.29 -2.54 0.52
N VAL A 64 2.88 -1.45 0.07
CA VAL A 64 4.20 -1.00 0.49
C VAL A 64 4.04 0.32 1.24
N VAL A 65 4.36 0.34 2.52
CA VAL A 65 4.57 1.59 3.25
C VAL A 65 5.97 2.07 2.91
N LYS A 66 6.15 3.32 2.46
CA LYS A 66 7.50 3.84 2.18
C LYS A 66 7.98 4.73 3.33
N ASN A 67 9.16 4.44 3.87
CA ASN A 67 9.87 5.37 4.74
C ASN A 67 10.57 6.45 3.89
N PRO A 68 10.46 7.74 4.25
CA PRO A 68 11.14 8.82 3.55
C PRO A 68 12.67 8.63 3.45
N ASN A 69 13.29 7.90 4.38
CA ASN A 69 14.73 7.62 4.37
C ASN A 69 15.17 6.50 3.41
N GLN A 70 14.22 5.81 2.75
CA GLN A 70 14.55 4.76 1.78
C GLN A 70 14.62 5.29 0.35
N HIS A 71 15.79 5.11 -0.27
CA HIS A 71 16.05 5.54 -1.65
C HIS A 71 15.58 4.53 -2.71
N LEU A 72 15.04 3.37 -2.30
CA LEU A 72 14.61 2.35 -3.26
C LEU A 72 13.47 2.88 -4.15
N ARG A 73 13.67 2.73 -5.46
CA ARG A 73 12.65 3.05 -6.47
C ARG A 73 11.66 1.90 -6.55
N VAL A 74 10.43 2.14 -6.10
CA VAL A 74 9.32 1.19 -6.20
C VAL A 74 8.45 1.60 -7.37
N ARG A 75 8.27 0.72 -8.35
CA ARG A 75 7.29 0.92 -9.43
C ARG A 75 5.92 0.52 -8.89
N ALA A 76 5.07 1.51 -8.66
CA ALA A 76 3.74 1.33 -8.08
C ALA A 76 2.65 1.56 -9.14
N ASP A 77 1.58 0.78 -9.08
CA ASP A 77 0.37 0.98 -9.90
C ASP A 77 -0.44 2.17 -9.37
N ARG A 78 -0.52 2.28 -8.04
CA ARG A 78 -1.14 3.41 -7.35
C ARG A 78 -0.27 3.90 -6.20
N VAL A 79 -0.36 5.21 -5.95
CA VAL A 79 0.32 5.88 -4.85
C VAL A 79 -0.69 6.67 -4.04
N ILE A 80 -0.71 6.47 -2.73
CA ILE A 80 -1.46 7.29 -1.78
C ILE A 80 -0.46 8.07 -0.95
N ASN A 81 -0.54 9.40 -1.01
CA ASN A 81 0.17 10.26 -0.08
C ASN A 81 -0.75 10.70 1.07
N LEU A 82 -0.47 10.21 2.28
CA LEU A 82 -1.27 10.50 3.47
C LEU A 82 -1.09 11.92 4.01
N ASP A 83 -0.04 12.65 3.61
CA ASP A 83 0.19 14.04 4.06
C ASP A 83 -0.91 14.99 3.59
N ARG A 84 -1.59 14.62 2.49
CA ARG A 84 -2.78 15.31 1.98
C ARG A 84 -3.95 15.27 2.96
N PHE A 85 -3.93 14.35 3.93
CA PHE A 85 -4.96 14.18 4.95
C PHE A 85 -4.46 14.56 6.35
N SER A 86 -3.35 15.31 6.45
CA SER A 86 -2.73 15.74 7.72
C SER A 86 -3.70 16.38 8.71
N ARG A 87 -4.75 17.06 8.24
CA ARG A 87 -5.81 17.63 9.12
C ARG A 87 -6.71 16.56 9.77
N TYR A 88 -6.95 15.45 9.09
CA TYR A 88 -7.83 14.37 9.55
C TYR A 88 -7.29 12.99 9.14
N PRO A 89 -6.18 12.53 9.74
CA PRO A 89 -5.45 11.32 9.30
C PRO A 89 -6.21 10.00 9.51
N GLY A 90 -7.33 10.03 10.25
CA GLY A 90 -8.26 8.90 10.41
C GLY A 90 -9.68 9.20 9.92
N GLY A 91 -9.87 10.30 9.19
CA GLY A 91 -11.18 10.74 8.72
C GLY A 91 -11.72 9.88 7.57
N ARG A 92 -13.02 10.01 7.30
CA ARG A 92 -13.70 9.28 6.21
C ARG A 92 -13.01 9.45 4.85
N ALA A 93 -12.49 10.64 4.57
CA ALA A 93 -11.77 10.95 3.34
C ALA A 93 -10.55 10.03 3.10
N VAL A 94 -9.82 9.67 4.16
CA VAL A 94 -8.69 8.73 4.08
C VAL A 94 -9.17 7.35 3.68
N THR A 95 -10.21 6.85 4.34
CA THR A 95 -10.77 5.52 4.04
C THR A 95 -11.29 5.44 2.60
N PHE A 96 -11.96 6.48 2.11
CA PHE A 96 -12.41 6.54 0.71
C PHE A 96 -11.23 6.53 -0.26
N ALA A 97 -10.20 7.36 -0.02
CA ALA A 97 -9.01 7.38 -0.87
C ALA A 97 -8.27 6.04 -0.89
N ILE A 98 -8.20 5.35 0.25
CA ILE A 98 -7.64 4.00 0.33
C ILE A 98 -8.48 3.02 -0.50
N ARG A 99 -9.80 3.06 -0.37
CA ARG A 99 -10.71 2.21 -1.15
C ARG A 99 -10.55 2.44 -2.64
N GLU A 100 -10.59 3.68 -3.12
CA GLU A 100 -10.42 4.02 -4.53
C GLU A 100 -9.06 3.57 -5.08
N ALA A 101 -8.01 3.66 -4.28
CA ALA A 101 -6.69 3.20 -4.70
C ALA A 101 -6.59 1.68 -4.78
N VAL A 102 -7.21 0.94 -3.84
CA VAL A 102 -7.28 -0.53 -3.88
C VAL A 102 -8.13 -0.98 -5.07
N ASP A 103 -9.31 -0.39 -5.26
CA ASP A 103 -10.19 -0.64 -6.39
C ASP A 103 -9.45 -0.35 -7.70
N GLY A 104 -8.75 0.78 -7.79
CA GLY A 104 -7.94 1.14 -8.96
C GLY A 104 -6.75 0.21 -9.23
N CYS A 105 -6.28 -0.53 -8.23
CA CYS A 105 -5.25 -1.57 -8.40
C CYS A 105 -5.87 -2.89 -8.89
N LEU A 106 -7.00 -3.30 -8.31
CA LEU A 106 -7.56 -4.65 -8.45
C LEU A 106 -8.69 -4.77 -9.48
N ALA A 107 -9.46 -3.71 -9.75
CA ALA A 107 -10.56 -3.70 -10.70
C ALA A 107 -10.11 -3.61 -12.17
N ALA A 108 -8.82 -3.32 -12.42
CA ALA A 108 -8.24 -3.24 -13.76
C ALA A 108 -7.71 -4.61 -14.27
N ASN A 109 -8.25 -5.72 -13.75
CA ASN A 109 -7.89 -7.09 -14.13
C ASN A 109 -9.07 -7.81 -14.80
#